data_AF-A0A2V8L0A0-F1
#
_entry.id   AF-A0A2V8L0A0-F1
#
_cell.length_a   1.000
_cell.length_b   1.000
_cell.length_c   1.000
_cell.angle_alpha   90.00
_cell.angle_beta   90.00
_cell.angle_gamma   90.00
#
_symmetry.space_group_name_H-M   'P 1'
#
loop_
_entity.id
_entity.type
_entity.pdbx_description
1 polymer ?
#
loop_
_entity_poly.entity_id
_entity_poly.type
_entity_poly.pdbx_seq_one_letter_code
_entity_poly.pdbx_strand_id
1 'polypeptide(L)' 'MRVSRKEAEANRERVVEVASALYRKHGFDGIGVADIMKKAGLTHGGFYGHFGSKDDLAAEKVVLRRP' A
#
# COMPACT_ATOMS: atom_id res chain seq x y z
N MET A 1 12.50 7.06 15.68
CA MET A 1 11.67 8.25 15.36
C MET A 1 10.26 7.76 15.09
N ARG A 2 9.26 8.20 15.86
CA ARG A 2 7.84 7.85 15.61
C ARG A 2 7.34 8.75 14.49
N VAL A 3 6.85 8.16 13.41
CA VAL A 3 6.16 8.90 12.34
C VAL A 3 4.90 9.55 12.95
N SER A 4 4.62 10.81 12.63
CA SER A 4 3.38 11.44 13.08
C SER A 4 2.17 10.76 12.44
N ARG A 5 0.99 10.89 13.05
CA ARG A 5 -0.26 10.35 12.48
C ARG A 5 -0.51 10.83 11.05
N LYS A 6 -0.17 12.10 10.76
CA LYS A 6 -0.32 12.68 9.43
C LYS A 6 0.63 12.06 8.40
N GLU A 7 1.88 11.81 8.80
CA GLU A 7 2.85 11.14 7.92
C GLU A 7 2.50 9.66 7.73
N ALA A 8 2.00 8.99 8.77
CA ALA A 8 1.49 7.63 8.70
C ALA A 8 0.34 7.50 7.69
N GLU A 9 -0.60 8.44 7.70
CA GLU A 9 -1.72 8.48 6.75
C GLU A 9 -1.26 8.79 5.32
N ALA A 10 -0.37 9.76 5.13
CA ALA A 10 0.21 10.05 3.82
C ALA A 10 1.02 8.87 3.24
N ASN A 11 1.74 8.13 4.10
CA ASN A 11 2.43 6.92 3.69
C ASN A 11 1.45 5.83 3.28
N ARG A 12 0.37 5.66 4.04
CA ARG A 12 -0.70 4.72 3.73
C ARG A 12 -1.33 5.00 2.36
N GLU A 13 -1.70 6.25 2.09
CA GLU A 13 -2.24 6.67 0.78
C GLU A 13 -1.25 6.37 -0.36
N ARG A 14 0.03 6.70 -0.17
CA ARG A 14 1.08 6.43 -1.15
C ARG A 14 1.22 4.95 -1.47
N VAL A 15 1.18 4.08 -0.45
CA VAL A 15 1.22 2.62 -0.64
C VAL A 15 0.03 2.16 -1.48
N VAL A 16 -1.18 2.65 -1.18
CA VAL A 16 -2.41 2.30 -1.91
C VAL A 16 -2.35 2.71 -3.38
N GLU A 17 -1.85 3.92 -3.67
CA GLU A 17 -1.69 4.40 -5.05
C GLU A 17 -0.69 3.55 -5.85
N VAL A 18 0.48 3.29 -5.26
CA VAL A 18 1.54 2.48 -5.87
C VAL A 18 1.06 1.04 -6.10
N ALA A 19 0.43 0.43 -5.10
CA ALA A 19 -0.13 -0.90 -5.21
C ALA A 19 -1.15 -0.99 -6.34
N SER A 20 -2.04 -0.01 -6.45
CA SER A 20 -3.03 0.06 -7.52
C SER A 20 -2.40 0.09 -8.91
N ALA A 21 -1.35 0.91 -9.08
CA ALA A 21 -0.64 1.00 -10.35
C ALA A 21 0.06 -0.31 -10.70
N LEU A 22 0.67 -0.97 -9.71
CA LEU A 22 1.37 -2.24 -9.90
C LEU A 22 0.39 -3.39 -10.17
N TYR A 23 -0.73 -3.48 -9.45
CA TYR A 23 -1.76 -4.50 -9.70
C TYR A 23 -2.33 -4.39 -11.12
N ARG A 24 -2.57 -3.18 -11.64
CA ARG A 24 -3.02 -3.01 -13.04
C ARG A 24 -1.98 -3.43 -14.07
N LYS A 25 -0.69 -3.29 -13.75
CA LYS A 25 0.41 -3.55 -14.69
C LYS A 25 0.86 -5.01 -14.68
N HIS A 26 0.91 -5.63 -13.50
CA HIS A 26 1.51 -6.95 -13.28
C HIS A 26 0.48 -8.01 -12.84
N GLY A 27 -0.78 -7.62 -12.64
CA GLY A 27 -1.78 -8.47 -11.98
C GLY A 27 -1.60 -8.49 -10.47
N PHE A 28 -2.60 -9.02 -9.76
CA PHE A 28 -2.55 -9.15 -8.31
C PHE A 28 -1.45 -10.14 -7.90
N ASP A 29 -1.37 -11.31 -8.52
CA ASP A 29 -0.39 -12.36 -8.15
C ASP A 29 1.04 -12.06 -8.61
N GLY A 30 1.22 -11.22 -9.63
CA GLY A 30 2.52 -10.88 -10.20
C GLY A 30 3.33 -9.84 -9.42
N ILE A 31 2.81 -9.32 -8.29
CA ILE A 31 3.50 -8.33 -7.45
C ILE A 31 3.37 -8.68 -5.97
N GLY A 32 4.48 -8.56 -5.24
CA GLY A 32 4.55 -8.76 -3.79
C GLY A 32 4.49 -7.46 -2.99
N VAL A 33 4.21 -7.57 -1.69
CA VAL A 33 4.25 -6.45 -0.74
C VAL A 33 5.63 -5.78 -0.73
N ALA A 34 6.71 -6.55 -0.80
CA ALA A 34 8.07 -6.03 -0.85
C ALA A 34 8.32 -5.07 -2.03
N ASP A 35 7.84 -5.41 -3.23
CA ASP A 35 7.99 -4.57 -4.41
C ASP A 35 7.14 -3.30 -4.33
N ILE A 36 5.92 -3.43 -3.81
CA ILE A 36 5.03 -2.29 -3.56
C ILE A 36 5.69 -1.30 -2.60
N MET A 37 6.20 -1.80 -1.46
CA MET A 37 6.84 -0.95 -0.46
C MET A 37 8.12 -0.32 -0.98
N LYS A 38 8.95 -1.08 -1.70
CA LYS A 38 10.14 -0.58 -2.38
C LYS A 38 9.80 0.55 -3.35
N LYS A 39 8.74 0.39 -4.13
CA LYS A 39 8.29 1.39 -5.10
C LYS A 39 7.66 2.62 -4.42
N ALA A 40 7.02 2.43 -3.26
CA ALA A 40 6.50 3.50 -2.43
C ALA A 40 7.57 4.25 -1.62
N GLY A 41 8.83 3.79 -1.66
CA GLY A 41 9.93 4.38 -0.90
C GLY A 41 9.86 4.10 0.60
N LEU A 42 9.20 3.00 0.99
CA LEU A 42 8.94 2.63 2.37
C LEU A 42 9.56 1.28 2.71
N THR A 43 9.79 1.05 4.00
CA THR A 43 10.36 -0.20 4.48
C THR A 43 9.30 -1.30 4.49
N HIS A 44 9.73 -2.55 4.29
CA HIS A 44 8.81 -3.69 4.34
C HIS A 44 8.10 -3.81 5.70
N GLY A 45 8.79 -3.50 6.80
CA GLY A 45 8.20 -3.48 8.14
C GLY A 45 7.13 -2.41 8.34
N GLY A 46 7.22 -1.28 7.60
CA GLY A 46 6.21 -0.22 7.64
C GLY A 46 4.84 -0.69 7.13
N PHE A 47 4.80 -1.71 6.27
CA PHE A 47 3.56 -2.25 5.73
C PHE A 47 2.64 -2.78 6.84
N TYR A 48 3.20 -3.59 7.73
CA TYR A 48 2.46 -4.24 8.82
C TYR A 48 1.98 -3.25 9.91
N GLY A 49 2.43 -1.99 9.87
CA GLY A 49 1.86 -0.91 10.68
C GLY A 49 0.57 -0.31 10.10
N HIS A 50 0.26 -0.58 8.83
CA HIS A 50 -0.86 0.02 8.10
C HIS A 50 -1.85 -1.00 7.51
N PHE A 51 -1.37 -2.19 7.15
CA PHE A 51 -2.13 -3.23 6.45
C PHE A 51 -1.82 -4.60 7.03
N GLY A 52 -2.85 -5.44 7.17
CA GLY A 52 -2.69 -6.81 7.66
C GLY A 52 -2.21 -7.79 6.59
N SER A 53 -2.51 -7.52 5.32
CA SER A 53 -2.20 -8.42 4.20
C SER A 53 -2.25 -7.70 2.85
N LYS A 54 -1.79 -8.39 1.80
CA LYS A 54 -1.88 -7.88 0.42
C LYS A 54 -3.34 -7.70 -0.02
N ASP A 55 -4.22 -8.60 0.43
CA ASP A 55 -5.66 -8.55 0.21
C ASP A 55 -6.31 -7.35 0.91
N ASP A 56 -5.92 -7.06 2.15
CA ASP A 56 -6.36 -5.89 2.93
C ASP A 56 -6.00 -4.58 2.19
N LEU A 57 -4.76 -4.49 1.72
CA LEU A 57 -4.31 -3.39 0.87
C LEU A 57 -5.12 -3.27 -0.44
N ALA A 58 -5.49 -4.39 -1.07
CA ALA A 58 -6.30 -4.36 -2.28
C ALA A 58 -7.76 -3.97 -2.02
N ALA A 59 -8.33 -4.41 -0.89
CA ALA A 59 -9.68 -4.09 -0.46
C ALA A 59 -9.85 -2.59 -0.18
N GLU A 60 -8.81 -1.92 0.34
CA GLU A 60 -8.85 -0.49 0.65
C GLU A 60 -9.25 0.38 -0.56
N LYS A 61 -8.82 0.01 -1.77
CA LYS A 61 -9.19 0.72 -3.00
C LYS A 61 -10.59 0.43 -3.50
N VAL A 62 -11.17 -0.72 -3.16
CA VAL A 62 -12.58 -1.03 -3.44
C VAL A 62 -13.47 -0.05 -2.66
N VAL A 63 -13.06 0.32 -1.45
CA VAL A 63 -13.78 1.29 -0.61
C VAL A 63 -13.62 2.72 -1.11
N LEU A 64 -12.42 3.11 -1.58
CA LEU A 64 -12.11 4.47 -2.09
C LEU A 64 -12.62 4.77 -3.51
N ARG A 65 -13.21 3.80 -4.23
CA ARG A 65 -13.83 3.99 -5.56
C ARG A 65 -15.35 4.11 -5.52
N ARG A 66 -15.96 4.39 -4.36
CA ARG A 66 -17.38 4.75 -4.34
C ARG A 66 -17.57 6.17 -4.91
N PRO A 67 -18.52 6.35 -5.85
CA PRO A 67 -18.74 7.59 -6.60
C PRO A 67 -19.17 8.76 -5.72
#